data_AF-A0A1G3A7Y3-F1
#
_entry.id   AF-A0A1G3A7Y3-F1
#
_cell.length_a   1.000
_cell.length_b   1.000
_cell.length_c   1.000
_cell.angle_alpha   90.00
_cell.angle_beta   90.00
_cell.angle_gamma   90.00
#
_symmetry.space_group_name_H-M   'P 1'
#
loop_
_entity.id
_entity.type
_entity.pdbx_description
1 polymer ?
#
loop_
_entity_poly.entity_id
_entity_poly.type
_entity_poly.pdbx_seq_one_letter_code
_entity_poly.pdbx_strand_id
1 'polypeptide(L)'
;MEDCVSIGRAFGGGFGYPIVRKGEPIVFRRSYLMCLDRWGDAGAAGIGGADESPPDCPHAVFEDCTLVGPDNAVQILYPSRYVRVKFKDCRLIVLNFSQPRGTPSTGILCCEVAEPKFAHVDLEDCTLMGYKVFGTEGKEGQISYTTQGKVGAYVQFEQPVPDGFERLGHWPVEAFDALGPPKPGPSTE
;
A
#
# COMPACT_ATOMS: atom_id res chain seq x y z
N MET A 1 1.51 -10.84 -11.75
CA MET A 1 0.06 -11.06 -11.63
C MET A 1 -0.63 -9.95 -12.41
N GLU A 2 -1.59 -10.26 -13.26
CA GLU A 2 -2.19 -9.27 -14.15
C GLU A 2 -3.69 -9.57 -14.33
N ASP A 3 -4.54 -8.55 -14.29
CA ASP A 3 -6.01 -8.68 -14.46
C ASP A 3 -6.66 -9.68 -13.50
N CYS A 4 -6.24 -9.68 -12.24
CA CYS A 4 -6.66 -10.66 -11.23
C CYS A 4 -7.36 -10.02 -10.04
N VAL A 5 -8.29 -10.78 -9.44
CA VAL A 5 -8.79 -10.53 -8.09
C VAL A 5 -8.18 -11.60 -7.18
N SER A 6 -7.46 -11.17 -6.15
CA SER A 6 -6.82 -12.08 -5.20
C SER A 6 -7.17 -11.68 -3.77
N ILE A 7 -7.73 -12.64 -3.05
CA ILE A 7 -8.25 -12.45 -1.70
C ILE A 7 -7.57 -13.49 -0.82
N GLY A 8 -6.96 -13.05 0.27
CA GLY A 8 -6.30 -13.94 1.21
C GLY A 8 -6.65 -13.61 2.64
N ARG A 9 -6.45 -14.59 3.53
CA ARG A 9 -6.66 -14.40 4.97
C ARG A 9 -5.72 -13.31 5.48
N ALA A 10 -4.41 -13.55 5.48
CA ALA A 10 -3.42 -12.55 5.87
C ALA A 10 -3.15 -11.55 4.74
N PHE A 11 -2.71 -12.02 3.57
CA PHE A 11 -2.37 -11.18 2.42
C PHE A 11 -3.18 -11.55 1.18
N GLY A 12 -3.76 -10.56 0.50
CA GLY A 12 -4.38 -10.76 -0.81
C GLY A 12 -3.34 -11.04 -1.89
N GLY A 13 -2.12 -10.53 -1.74
CA GLY A 13 -0.99 -10.85 -2.61
C GLY A 13 0.33 -10.35 -2.04
N GLY A 14 1.41 -10.53 -2.78
CA GLY A 14 2.73 -10.06 -2.38
C GLY A 14 3.83 -11.08 -2.64
N PHE A 15 4.96 -10.91 -1.96
CA PHE A 15 6.15 -11.74 -2.13
C PHE A 15 7.05 -11.68 -0.89
N GLY A 16 7.71 -12.80 -0.61
CA GLY A 16 8.62 -12.94 0.52
C GLY A 16 10.09 -12.88 0.09
N TYR A 17 10.78 -11.83 0.53
CA TYR A 17 12.25 -11.75 0.63
C TYR A 17 13.08 -12.13 -0.62
N PRO A 18 12.70 -11.76 -1.86
CA PRO A 18 13.60 -11.88 -3.00
C PRO A 18 14.77 -10.89 -2.87
N ILE A 19 15.82 -11.15 -3.63
CA ILE A 19 16.86 -10.17 -3.95
C ILE A 19 16.49 -9.55 -5.30
N VAL A 20 16.66 -8.23 -5.42
CA VAL A 20 16.37 -7.51 -6.67
C VAL A 20 17.18 -8.05 -7.84
N ARG A 21 16.49 -8.32 -8.95
CA ARG A 21 17.10 -8.65 -10.24
C ARG A 21 16.80 -7.54 -11.24
N LYS A 22 17.84 -6.80 -11.62
CA LYS A 22 17.72 -5.69 -12.56
C LYS A 22 17.15 -6.19 -13.90
N GLY A 23 16.00 -5.64 -14.30
CA GLY A 23 15.28 -6.04 -15.52
C GLY A 23 14.22 -7.13 -15.32
N GLU A 24 14.11 -7.71 -14.13
CA GLU A 24 13.11 -8.73 -13.77
C GLU A 24 12.31 -8.33 -12.52
N PRO A 25 11.65 -7.16 -12.49
CA PRO A 25 10.84 -6.79 -11.33
C PRO A 25 9.64 -7.72 -11.19
N ILE A 26 9.20 -7.97 -9.96
CA ILE A 26 7.91 -8.59 -9.72
C ILE A 26 6.82 -7.58 -10.11
N VAL A 27 5.97 -7.92 -11.07
CA VAL A 27 4.94 -6.98 -11.56
C VAL A 27 3.54 -7.46 -11.17
N PHE A 28 2.78 -6.53 -10.58
CA PHE A 28 1.34 -6.60 -10.39
C PHE A 28 0.70 -5.54 -11.27
N ARG A 29 -0.27 -5.91 -12.10
CA ARG A 29 -0.93 -4.96 -12.99
C ARG A 29 -2.44 -5.14 -13.00
N ARG A 30 -3.21 -4.05 -12.98
CA ARG A 30 -4.68 -4.07 -13.09
C ARG A 30 -5.32 -5.12 -12.17
N SER A 31 -4.83 -5.19 -10.93
CA SER A 31 -5.18 -6.27 -10.01
C SER A 31 -5.81 -5.72 -8.73
N TYR A 32 -6.76 -6.47 -8.19
CA TYR A 32 -7.44 -6.19 -6.94
C TYR A 32 -6.94 -7.16 -5.86
N LEU A 33 -6.29 -6.64 -4.83
CA LEU A 33 -5.75 -7.43 -3.72
C LEU A 33 -6.50 -7.08 -2.44
N MET A 34 -6.99 -8.09 -1.73
CA MET A 34 -7.75 -7.88 -0.50
C MET A 34 -7.30 -8.79 0.65
N CYS A 35 -7.12 -8.18 1.81
CA CYS A 35 -6.88 -8.85 3.07
C CYS A 35 -8.21 -9.04 3.81
N LEU A 36 -8.44 -10.27 4.31
CA LEU A 36 -9.60 -10.64 5.12
C LEU A 36 -9.28 -10.78 6.61
N ASP A 37 -8.04 -10.51 7.01
CA ASP A 37 -7.63 -10.69 8.39
C ASP A 37 -8.25 -9.64 9.30
N ARG A 38 -8.06 -9.81 10.60
CA ARG A 38 -8.47 -8.82 11.57
C ARG A 38 -7.55 -7.59 11.54
N TRP A 39 -8.07 -6.50 12.10
CA TRP A 39 -7.27 -5.32 12.43
C TRP A 39 -6.05 -5.68 13.29
N GLY A 40 -4.90 -5.06 12.97
CA GLY A 40 -3.62 -5.19 13.68
C GLY A 40 -2.72 -6.33 13.24
N ASP A 41 -3.05 -7.08 12.18
CA ASP A 41 -2.31 -8.28 11.78
C ASP A 41 -1.63 -8.14 10.41
N ALA A 42 -2.39 -7.77 9.37
CA ALA A 42 -1.88 -7.83 8.00
C ALA A 42 -2.40 -6.74 7.04
N GLY A 43 -1.70 -6.61 5.92
CA GLY A 43 -2.07 -5.75 4.80
C GLY A 43 -2.62 -6.48 3.58
N ALA A 44 -3.24 -5.76 2.63
CA ALA A 44 -3.64 -6.36 1.35
C ALA A 44 -2.46 -6.92 0.56
N ALA A 45 -1.32 -6.22 0.57
CA ALA A 45 -0.06 -6.72 0.05
C ALA A 45 0.98 -6.91 1.16
N GLY A 46 1.58 -8.10 1.23
CA GLY A 46 2.72 -8.41 2.09
C GLY A 46 4.01 -8.42 1.29
N ILE A 47 4.94 -7.51 1.62
CA ILE A 47 6.12 -7.24 0.81
C ILE A 47 7.38 -7.43 1.64
N GLY A 48 8.30 -8.28 1.18
CA GLY A 48 9.63 -8.40 1.79
C GLY A 48 10.77 -8.26 0.78
N GLY A 49 11.98 -8.08 1.30
CA GLY A 49 13.21 -7.95 0.51
C GLY A 49 14.43 -8.42 1.29
N ALA A 50 15.36 -9.08 0.60
CA ALA A 50 16.55 -9.69 1.20
C ALA A 50 17.86 -9.02 0.78
N ASP A 51 17.80 -7.90 0.05
CA ASP A 51 18.98 -7.16 -0.37
C ASP A 51 19.81 -6.71 0.85
N GLU A 52 21.14 -6.80 0.72
CA GLU A 52 22.12 -6.44 1.76
C GLU A 52 22.44 -4.94 1.79
N SER A 53 22.00 -4.21 0.76
CA SER A 53 22.20 -2.77 0.57
C SER A 53 20.96 -2.16 -0.10
N PRO A 54 20.74 -0.83 -0.02
CA PRO A 54 19.63 -0.20 -0.73
C PRO A 54 19.68 -0.52 -2.23
N PRO A 55 18.61 -1.09 -2.83
CA PRO A 55 18.61 -1.42 -4.25
C PRO A 55 18.30 -0.20 -5.12
N ASP A 56 18.98 -0.11 -6.26
CA ASP A 56 18.79 0.98 -7.23
C ASP A 56 17.42 0.92 -7.96
N CYS A 57 16.73 -0.22 -7.91
CA CYS A 57 15.43 -0.43 -8.54
C CYS A 57 14.50 -1.22 -7.62
N PRO A 58 13.17 -1.12 -7.81
CA PRO A 58 12.22 -1.77 -6.91
C PRO A 58 12.24 -3.30 -7.07
N HIS A 59 11.97 -4.00 -5.96
CA HIS A 59 11.67 -5.43 -5.95
C HIS A 59 10.39 -5.73 -6.72
N ALA A 60 9.40 -4.85 -6.59
CA ALA A 60 8.14 -4.96 -7.29
C ALA A 60 7.55 -3.63 -7.74
N VAL A 61 6.79 -3.71 -8.83
CA VAL A 61 5.99 -2.60 -9.37
C VAL A 61 4.53 -3.04 -9.38
N PHE A 62 3.69 -2.23 -8.75
CA PHE A 62 2.24 -2.32 -8.81
C PHE A 62 1.74 -1.22 -9.75
N GLU A 63 1.02 -1.59 -10.80
CA GLU A 63 0.51 -0.67 -11.82
C GLU A 63 -1.02 -0.80 -11.90
N ASP A 64 -1.74 0.30 -11.69
CA ASP A 64 -3.21 0.32 -11.71
C ASP A 64 -3.86 -0.74 -10.81
N CYS A 65 -3.31 -0.92 -9.60
CA CYS A 65 -3.82 -1.91 -8.65
C CYS A 65 -4.69 -1.26 -7.56
N THR A 66 -5.66 -2.01 -7.05
CA THR A 66 -6.45 -1.64 -5.88
C THR A 66 -6.12 -2.58 -4.73
N LEU A 67 -5.58 -2.05 -3.64
CA LEU A 67 -5.11 -2.80 -2.48
C LEU A 67 -5.97 -2.43 -1.28
N VAL A 68 -6.70 -3.39 -0.72
CA VAL A 68 -7.74 -3.15 0.29
C VAL A 68 -7.52 -4.01 1.53
N GLY A 69 -7.24 -3.38 2.66
CA GLY A 69 -7.08 -4.09 3.92
C GLY A 69 -7.81 -3.44 5.08
N PRO A 70 -8.09 -4.20 6.15
CA PRO A 70 -8.69 -3.66 7.36
C PRO A 70 -7.68 -2.83 8.15
N ASP A 71 -6.40 -3.22 8.20
CA ASP A 71 -5.35 -2.47 8.91
C ASP A 71 -4.38 -1.74 7.98
N ASN A 72 -3.85 -2.43 6.96
CA ASN A 72 -2.94 -1.82 5.98
C ASN A 72 -3.38 -2.14 4.55
N ALA A 73 -3.11 -1.23 3.62
CA ALA A 73 -3.11 -1.59 2.21
C ALA A 73 -1.82 -2.36 1.88
N VAL A 74 -0.71 -1.97 2.51
CA VAL A 74 0.61 -2.57 2.27
C VAL A 74 1.32 -2.75 3.60
N GLN A 75 1.87 -3.94 3.82
CA GLN A 75 2.70 -4.27 4.96
C GLN A 75 4.09 -4.72 4.48
N ILE A 76 5.12 -4.01 4.93
CA ILE A 76 6.52 -4.36 4.69
C ILE A 76 6.99 -5.24 5.84
N LEU A 77 7.32 -6.49 5.52
CA LEU A 77 7.42 -7.59 6.48
C LEU A 77 8.71 -7.52 7.32
N TYR A 78 8.58 -7.83 8.62
CA TYR A 78 9.66 -7.79 9.61
C TYR A 78 10.99 -8.45 9.18
N PRO A 79 11.02 -9.65 8.57
CA PRO A 79 12.27 -10.32 8.22
C PRO A 79 13.06 -9.69 7.08
N SER A 80 12.58 -8.56 6.53
CA SER A 80 13.25 -7.88 5.43
C SER A 80 14.48 -7.10 5.88
N ARG A 81 15.45 -6.94 4.97
CA ARG A 81 16.63 -6.08 5.17
C ARG A 81 16.40 -4.74 4.48
N TYR A 82 16.69 -4.65 3.19
CA TYR A 82 16.30 -3.51 2.35
C TYR A 82 15.12 -3.87 1.47
N VAL A 83 14.13 -2.98 1.41
CA VAL A 83 12.93 -3.15 0.57
C VAL A 83 12.72 -1.89 -0.23
N ARG A 84 12.44 -2.05 -1.52
CA ARG A 84 11.99 -0.98 -2.40
C ARG A 84 10.83 -1.46 -3.24
N VAL A 85 9.71 -0.74 -3.22
CA VAL A 85 8.52 -1.05 -4.02
C VAL A 85 8.01 0.21 -4.70
N LYS A 86 7.50 0.05 -5.93
CA LYS A 86 6.85 1.13 -6.66
C LYS A 86 5.35 0.85 -6.82
N PHE A 87 4.55 1.88 -6.59
CA PHE A 87 3.14 1.92 -6.93
C PHE A 87 2.90 3.02 -7.96
N LYS A 88 2.18 2.68 -9.01
CA LYS A 88 1.80 3.58 -10.09
C LYS A 88 0.31 3.45 -10.35
N ASP A 89 -0.41 4.57 -10.41
CA ASP A 89 -1.86 4.60 -10.68
C ASP A 89 -2.68 3.75 -9.68
N CYS A 90 -2.18 3.54 -8.46
CA CYS A 90 -2.76 2.62 -7.50
C CYS A 90 -3.75 3.30 -6.54
N ARG A 91 -4.74 2.52 -6.07
CA ARG A 91 -5.58 2.86 -4.92
C ARG A 91 -5.17 2.02 -3.70
N LEU A 92 -4.69 2.67 -2.64
CA LEU A 92 -4.30 2.00 -1.39
C LEU A 92 -5.33 2.34 -0.30
N ILE A 93 -6.15 1.36 0.06
CA ILE A 93 -7.37 1.57 0.85
C ILE A 93 -7.29 0.79 2.16
N VAL A 94 -7.45 1.51 3.27
CA VAL A 94 -7.62 0.93 4.60
C VAL A 94 -9.04 1.18 5.08
N LEU A 95 -9.76 0.12 5.45
CA LEU A 95 -11.18 0.23 5.83
C LEU A 95 -11.38 0.65 7.30
N ASN A 96 -10.40 0.47 8.18
CA ASN A 96 -10.48 0.92 9.56
C ASN A 96 -10.04 2.38 9.73
N PHE A 97 -10.96 3.30 9.47
CA PHE A 97 -10.70 4.75 9.48
C PHE A 97 -10.67 5.42 10.86
N SER A 98 -11.14 4.76 11.91
CA SER A 98 -11.46 5.28 13.26
C SER A 98 -11.60 6.82 13.34
N GLN A 99 -12.84 7.32 13.20
CA GLN A 99 -13.20 8.71 13.52
C GLN A 99 -14.49 8.71 14.37
N PRO A 100 -14.46 9.15 15.65
CA PRO A 100 -13.34 9.74 16.41
C PRO A 100 -12.23 8.73 16.76
N ARG A 101 -11.16 9.20 17.41
CA ARG A 101 -9.96 8.41 17.77
C ARG A 101 -10.36 7.17 18.59
N GLY A 102 -10.34 6.00 17.95
CA GLY A 102 -10.76 4.72 18.52
C GLY A 102 -9.60 3.72 18.53
N THR A 103 -9.75 2.62 17.79
CA THR A 103 -8.69 1.67 17.46
C THR A 103 -8.15 1.98 16.06
N PRO A 104 -7.24 2.96 15.91
CA PRO A 104 -6.77 3.41 14.61
C PRO A 104 -6.01 2.31 13.89
N SER A 105 -6.06 2.32 12.55
CA SER A 105 -5.19 1.48 11.77
C SER A 105 -3.72 1.85 11.95
N THR A 106 -2.84 0.86 11.80
CA THR A 106 -1.40 1.03 12.04
C THR A 106 -0.70 1.85 10.96
N GLY A 107 -1.31 2.00 9.77
CA GLY A 107 -0.90 2.88 8.67
C GLY A 107 -1.46 2.37 7.34
N ILE A 108 -1.57 3.23 6.31
CA ILE A 108 -1.90 2.73 4.96
C ILE A 108 -0.77 1.86 4.44
N LEU A 109 0.45 2.35 4.62
CA LEU A 109 1.71 1.65 4.41
C LEU A 109 2.36 1.43 5.79
N CYS A 110 2.39 0.19 6.27
CA CYS A 110 3.03 -0.16 7.52
C CYS A 110 4.36 -0.87 7.28
N CYS A 111 5.37 -0.53 8.08
CA CYS A 111 6.70 -1.11 8.00
C CYS A 111 7.07 -1.78 9.31
N GLU A 112 7.43 -3.04 9.22
CA GLU A 112 7.88 -3.84 10.35
C GLU A 112 9.38 -4.12 10.34
N VAL A 113 10.09 -3.66 9.33
CA VAL A 113 11.56 -3.80 9.22
C VAL A 113 12.22 -3.19 10.46
N ALA A 114 13.32 -3.81 10.90
CA ALA A 114 14.04 -3.40 12.11
C ALA A 114 14.37 -1.90 12.13
N GLU A 115 14.81 -1.34 11.01
CA GLU A 115 14.96 0.10 10.81
C GLU A 115 14.06 0.55 9.64
N PRO A 116 13.00 1.34 9.89
CA PRO A 116 12.06 1.78 8.86
C PRO A 116 12.72 2.47 7.65
N LYS A 117 13.89 3.10 7.84
CA LYS A 117 14.65 3.77 6.77
C LYS A 117 15.14 2.81 5.67
N PHE A 118 15.19 1.51 5.94
CA PHE A 118 15.56 0.49 4.95
C PHE A 118 14.41 0.10 4.02
N ALA A 119 13.19 0.56 4.32
CA ALA A 119 12.07 0.52 3.41
C ALA A 119 11.99 1.80 2.57
N HIS A 120 11.82 1.64 1.26
CA HIS A 120 11.59 2.70 0.31
C HIS A 120 10.32 2.44 -0.51
N VAL A 121 9.46 3.46 -0.64
CA VAL A 121 8.24 3.38 -1.43
C VAL A 121 8.22 4.50 -2.48
N ASP A 122 8.22 4.13 -3.76
CA ASP A 122 8.00 5.06 -4.86
C ASP A 122 6.48 5.14 -5.16
N LEU A 123 5.89 6.33 -5.13
CA LEU A 123 4.47 6.57 -5.41
C LEU A 123 4.31 7.48 -6.63
N GLU A 124 3.63 6.98 -7.66
CA GLU A 124 3.31 7.73 -8.88
C GLU A 124 1.80 7.73 -9.10
N ASP A 125 1.17 8.89 -9.17
CA ASP A 125 -0.27 9.02 -9.49
C ASP A 125 -1.20 8.16 -8.60
N CYS A 126 -0.89 8.03 -7.31
CA CYS A 126 -1.59 7.16 -6.37
C CYS A 126 -2.63 7.90 -5.51
N THR A 127 -3.71 7.20 -5.17
CA THR A 127 -4.68 7.66 -4.15
C THR A 127 -4.66 6.74 -2.94
N LEU A 128 -4.44 7.32 -1.76
CA LEU A 128 -4.35 6.60 -0.50
C LEU A 128 -5.50 7.02 0.42
N MET A 129 -6.07 6.08 1.16
CA MET A 129 -7.11 6.38 2.15
C MET A 129 -6.96 5.51 3.40
N GLY A 130 -6.95 6.11 4.60
CA GLY A 130 -6.85 5.38 5.88
C GLY A 130 -6.70 6.31 7.08
N TYR A 131 -6.32 5.78 8.26
CA TYR A 131 -6.14 6.64 9.45
C TYR A 131 -4.94 7.60 9.28
N LYS A 132 -3.78 7.09 8.87
CA LYS A 132 -2.53 7.84 8.59
C LYS A 132 -1.76 7.18 7.44
N VAL A 133 -0.90 7.92 6.74
CA VAL A 133 -0.16 7.38 5.57
C VAL A 133 0.82 6.29 5.97
N PHE A 134 1.77 6.60 6.86
CA PHE A 134 2.86 5.70 7.23
C PHE A 134 2.74 5.18 8.67
N GLY A 135 3.06 3.90 8.86
CA GLY A 135 3.15 3.20 10.15
C GLY A 135 4.49 2.49 10.33
N THR A 136 5.00 2.44 11.55
CA THR A 136 6.29 1.78 11.88
C THR A 136 6.21 0.82 13.06
N GLU A 137 5.01 0.49 13.55
CA GLU A 137 4.83 -0.34 14.77
C GLU A 137 5.67 0.13 15.97
N GLY A 138 5.75 1.45 16.17
CA GLY A 138 6.50 2.05 17.28
C GLY A 138 8.02 2.07 17.13
N LYS A 139 8.57 1.63 15.98
CA LYS A 139 10.01 1.70 15.70
C LYS A 139 10.44 3.14 15.40
N GLU A 140 11.66 3.48 15.83
CA GLU A 140 12.29 4.77 15.56
C GLU A 140 12.65 4.91 14.08
N GLY A 141 12.46 6.11 13.53
CA GLY A 141 12.71 6.41 12.12
C GLY A 141 11.43 6.43 11.27
N GLN A 142 11.61 6.57 9.96
CA GLN A 142 10.52 6.73 9.00
C GLN A 142 10.78 5.87 7.76
N ILE A 143 9.69 5.44 7.13
CA ILE A 143 9.74 4.85 5.79
C ILE A 143 10.22 5.94 4.84
N SER A 144 11.24 5.64 4.03
CA SER A 144 11.66 6.57 2.97
C SER A 144 10.73 6.46 1.77
N TYR A 145 10.51 7.55 1.05
CA TYR A 145 9.60 7.54 -0.08
C TYR A 145 9.96 8.58 -1.14
N THR A 146 9.42 8.40 -2.34
CA THR A 146 9.38 9.42 -3.39
C THR A 146 7.95 9.57 -3.90
N THR A 147 7.61 10.77 -4.37
CA THR A 147 6.32 11.07 -5.00
C THR A 147 6.54 11.62 -6.39
N GLN A 148 5.74 11.17 -7.35
CA GLN A 148 5.70 11.69 -8.71
C GLN A 148 4.24 11.85 -9.15
N GLY A 149 3.95 12.90 -9.93
CA GLY A 149 2.59 13.15 -10.40
C GLY A 149 1.63 13.49 -9.26
N LYS A 150 0.38 13.02 -9.34
CA LYS A 150 -0.68 13.32 -8.38
C LYS A 150 -0.78 12.23 -7.30
N VAL A 151 -0.09 12.43 -6.18
CA VAL A 151 -0.21 11.55 -5.01
C VAL A 151 -1.13 12.19 -3.98
N GLY A 152 -2.29 11.60 -3.71
CA GLY A 152 -3.28 12.13 -2.78
C GLY A 152 -3.53 11.20 -1.59
N ALA A 153 -3.79 11.77 -0.40
CA ALA A 153 -4.14 11.01 0.79
C ALA A 153 -5.35 11.57 1.53
N TYR A 154 -6.38 10.73 1.71
CA TYR A 154 -7.48 10.97 2.63
C TYR A 154 -7.16 10.32 3.97
N VAL A 155 -6.77 11.14 4.95
CA VAL A 155 -6.37 10.68 6.30
C VAL A 155 -7.19 11.37 7.38
N GLN A 156 -7.12 10.85 8.61
CA GLN A 156 -7.79 11.48 9.73
C GLN A 156 -7.35 12.94 9.93
N PHE A 157 -8.25 13.80 10.37
CA PHE A 157 -8.08 15.26 10.31
C PHE A 157 -6.93 15.80 11.19
N GLU A 158 -6.53 15.07 12.23
CA GLU A 158 -5.39 15.39 13.10
C GLU A 158 -4.09 14.76 12.61
N GLN A 159 -4.15 13.76 11.73
CA GLN A 159 -2.95 13.13 11.18
C GLN A 159 -2.37 14.02 10.09
N PRO A 160 -1.04 14.23 10.02
CA PRO A 160 -0.43 14.98 8.93
C PRO A 160 -0.47 14.18 7.61
N VAL A 161 -0.27 14.87 6.50
CA VAL A 161 0.11 14.24 5.23
C VAL A 161 1.61 14.48 5.00
N PRO A 162 2.37 13.50 4.49
CA PRO A 162 3.79 13.68 4.18
C PRO A 162 4.00 14.69 3.04
N ASP A 163 5.21 15.22 2.93
CA ASP A 163 5.60 16.11 1.84
C ASP A 163 5.37 15.45 0.47
N GLY A 164 4.93 16.23 -0.52
CA GLY A 164 4.60 15.71 -1.85
C GLY A 164 3.21 15.07 -1.98
N PHE A 165 2.46 14.91 -0.88
CA PHE A 165 1.07 14.44 -0.92
C PHE A 165 0.06 15.60 -0.92
N GLU A 166 -0.98 15.49 -1.73
CA GLU A 166 -2.18 16.31 -1.64
C GLU A 166 -3.11 15.76 -0.53
N ARG A 167 -3.47 16.58 0.46
CA ARG A 167 -4.53 16.20 1.41
C ARG A 167 -5.88 16.23 0.70
N LEU A 168 -6.57 15.09 0.71
CA LEU A 168 -7.95 15.01 0.27
C LEU A 168 -8.85 15.46 1.43
N GLY A 169 -9.55 16.59 1.26
CA GLY A 169 -10.41 17.19 2.28
C GLY A 169 -11.83 16.59 2.37
N HIS A 170 -12.23 15.84 1.35
CA HIS A 170 -13.51 15.16 1.27
C HIS A 170 -13.31 13.67 1.03
N TRP A 171 -14.35 12.90 1.30
CA TRP A 171 -14.35 11.46 1.04
C TRP A 171 -13.98 11.18 -0.43
N PRO A 172 -12.96 10.34 -0.70
CA PRO A 172 -12.47 10.09 -2.06
C PRO A 172 -13.40 9.10 -2.78
N VAL A 173 -14.46 9.63 -3.39
CA VAL A 173 -15.52 8.84 -4.04
C VAL A 173 -14.93 7.91 -5.09
N GLU A 174 -13.98 8.37 -5.90
CA GLU A 174 -13.38 7.59 -6.98
C GLU A 174 -12.54 6.41 -6.46
N ALA A 175 -11.90 6.58 -5.28
CA ALA A 175 -11.17 5.48 -4.63
C ALA A 175 -12.14 4.47 -4.01
N PHE A 176 -13.23 4.95 -3.41
CA PHE A 176 -14.25 4.09 -2.83
C PHE A 176 -15.03 3.31 -3.90
N ASP A 177 -15.32 3.91 -5.04
CA ASP A 177 -15.95 3.26 -6.19
C ASP A 177 -15.14 2.05 -6.69
N ALA A 178 -13.81 2.06 -6.50
CA ALA A 178 -12.94 0.94 -6.85
C ALA A 178 -13.12 -0.29 -5.94
N LEU A 179 -13.80 -0.16 -4.79
CA LEU A 179 -14.21 -1.29 -3.95
C LEU A 179 -15.44 -2.02 -4.51
N GLY A 180 -16.20 -1.35 -5.37
CA GLY A 180 -17.41 -1.91 -5.95
C GLY A 180 -17.10 -3.07 -6.91
N PRO A 181 -18.06 -3.99 -7.13
CA PRO A 181 -17.94 -4.96 -8.21
C PRO A 181 -17.77 -4.23 -9.55
N PRO A 182 -17.18 -4.88 -10.56
CA PRO A 182 -17.11 -4.32 -11.90
C PRO A 182 -18.48 -3.82 -12.35
N LYS A 183 -18.54 -2.59 -12.89
CA LYS A 183 -19.79 -2.05 -13.42
C LYS A 183 -20.30 -3.00 -14.51
N PRO A 184 -21.61 -3.33 -14.55
CA PRO A 184 -22.17 -4.12 -15.63
C PRO A 184 -21.78 -3.47 -16.97
N GLY A 185 -21.23 -4.26 -17.89
CA GLY A 185 -20.98 -3.77 -19.25
C GLY A 185 -22.29 -3.32 -19.90
N PRO A 186 -22.23 -2.49 -20.97
CA PRO A 186 -23.41 -2.21 -21.75
C PRO A 186 -24.04 -3.54 -22.17
N SER A 187 -25.35 -3.69 -21.95
CA SER A 187 -26.10 -4.83 -22.46
C SER A 187 -25.96 -4.82 -23.98
N THR A 188 -25.27 -5.82 -24.53
CA THR A 188 -25.35 -6.11 -25.96
C THR A 188 -26.77 -6.61 -26.22
N GLU A 189 -27.64 -5.72 -26.69
CA GLU A 189 -28.87 -6.07 -27.41
C GLU A 189 -28.53 -6.56 -28.83
#